data_AF-A0A7J0BTQ9-F1
#
_entry.id   AF-A0A7J0BTQ9-F1
#
_cell.length_a   1.000
_cell.length_b   1.000
_cell.length_c   1.000
_cell.angle_alpha   90.00
_cell.angle_beta   90.00
_cell.angle_gamma   90.00
#
_symmetry.space_group_name_H-M   'P 1'
#
loop_
_entity.id
_entity.type
_entity.pdbx_description
1 polymer ?
#
loop_
_entity_poly.entity_id
_entity_poly.type
_entity_poly.pdbx_seq_one_letter_code
_entity_poly.pdbx_strand_id
1 'polypeptide(L)'
;MKEPVPFQPRIVAFFCHWCSYGAADLAGVSRLEYPADFRAVRIPCTGSMSPKYILHALRQGADGVWVSGCHPGDCHYATGNLHARRRLELLKNMLAYIGIEEGRIHFSWISSAEAQKFQQMAISVVESVRALGPNTRLVKSIRNNAIPPIPPFTNGNGYADNGYTRGGAQTTSGNAAGGREEQS
;
A
#
# COMPACT_ATOMS: atom_id res chain seq x y z
N MET A 1 -30.21 20.12 -3.16
CA MET A 1 -29.24 20.29 -2.04
C MET A 1 -28.41 19.02 -2.00
N LYS A 2 -27.07 19.09 -2.18
CA LYS A 2 -26.21 17.92 -1.98
C LYS A 2 -26.08 17.71 -0.47
N GLU A 3 -26.60 16.61 0.06
CA GLU A 3 -26.22 16.17 1.40
C GLU A 3 -24.68 16.09 1.48
N PRO A 4 -24.07 16.52 2.59
CA PRO A 4 -22.64 16.37 2.78
C PRO A 4 -22.31 14.87 2.77
N VAL A 5 -21.51 14.44 1.80
CA VAL A 5 -21.07 13.05 1.69
C VAL A 5 -20.35 12.69 3.00
N PRO A 6 -20.77 11.62 3.72
CA PRO A 6 -20.13 11.23 4.95
C PRO A 6 -18.65 10.93 4.71
N PHE A 7 -17.79 11.40 5.61
CA PHE A 7 -16.34 11.21 5.50
C PHE A 7 -15.99 9.71 5.45
N GLN A 8 -15.38 9.30 4.33
CA GLN A 8 -14.85 7.95 4.15
C GLN A 8 -13.34 7.97 4.41
N PRO A 9 -12.88 7.36 5.51
CA PRO A 9 -11.46 7.34 5.82
C PRO A 9 -10.69 6.49 4.80
N ARG A 10 -9.47 6.92 4.46
CA ARG A 10 -8.57 6.18 3.57
C ARG A 10 -7.51 5.49 4.41
N ILE A 11 -7.68 4.19 4.61
CA ILE A 11 -6.78 3.41 5.46
C ILE A 11 -5.90 2.50 4.60
N VAL A 12 -4.59 2.54 4.84
CA VAL A 12 -3.64 1.59 4.23
C VAL A 12 -3.37 0.47 5.23
N ALA A 13 -3.67 -0.77 4.86
CA ALA A 13 -3.50 -1.92 5.73
C ALA A 13 -2.37 -2.83 5.24
N PHE A 14 -1.36 -3.09 6.06
CA PHE A 14 -0.24 -3.98 5.75
C PHE A 14 -0.45 -5.33 6.45
N PHE A 15 -0.62 -6.39 5.67
CA PHE A 15 -0.90 -7.73 6.20
C PHE A 15 0.23 -8.70 5.91
N CYS A 16 0.68 -9.37 6.97
CA CYS A 16 1.55 -10.53 6.84
C CYS A 16 0.89 -11.60 5.98
N HIS A 17 1.63 -12.10 4.99
CA HIS A 17 1.17 -13.12 4.07
C HIS A 17 0.65 -14.37 4.78
N TRP A 18 1.37 -14.85 5.80
CA TRP A 18 1.12 -16.17 6.40
C TRP A 18 -0.07 -16.23 7.35
N CYS A 19 -0.40 -15.12 8.02
CA CYS A 19 -1.43 -15.10 9.07
C CYS A 19 -2.54 -14.12 8.72
N SER A 20 -2.27 -12.82 8.85
CA SER A 20 -3.31 -11.79 8.76
C SER A 20 -3.93 -11.67 7.36
N TYR A 21 -3.17 -11.93 6.29
CA TYR A 21 -3.72 -11.98 4.94
C TYR A 21 -4.65 -13.20 4.79
N GLY A 22 -4.24 -14.37 5.30
CA GLY A 22 -5.09 -15.56 5.35
C GLY A 22 -6.36 -15.36 6.20
N ALA A 23 -6.29 -14.58 7.27
CA ALA A 23 -7.47 -14.21 8.06
C ALA A 23 -8.44 -13.32 7.29
N ALA A 24 -7.91 -12.40 6.47
CA ALA A 24 -8.72 -11.57 5.57
C ALA A 24 -9.39 -12.42 4.48
N ASP A 25 -8.66 -13.38 3.90
CA ASP A 25 -9.20 -14.33 2.93
C ASP A 25 -10.28 -15.20 3.58
N LEU A 26 -10.05 -15.70 4.79
CA LEU A 26 -11.02 -16.48 5.55
C LEU A 26 -12.27 -15.66 5.90
N ALA A 27 -12.11 -14.39 6.27
CA ALA A 27 -13.25 -13.50 6.49
C ALA A 27 -14.10 -13.31 5.21
N GLY A 28 -13.45 -13.25 4.04
CA GLY A 28 -14.14 -13.23 2.74
C GLY A 28 -14.87 -14.54 2.44
N VAL A 29 -14.24 -15.69 2.66
CA VAL A 29 -14.85 -17.02 2.48
C VAL A 29 -16.04 -17.22 3.43
N SER A 30 -15.90 -16.77 4.68
CA SER A 30 -16.95 -16.80 5.70
C SER A 30 -18.04 -15.75 5.50
N ARG A 31 -17.94 -14.91 4.46
CA ARG A 31 -18.91 -13.83 4.14
C ARG A 31 -19.14 -12.88 5.32
N LEU A 32 -18.08 -12.62 6.09
CA LEU A 32 -18.13 -11.68 7.19
C LEU A 32 -18.13 -10.26 6.63
N GLU A 33 -19.15 -9.49 6.98
CA GLU A 33 -19.26 -8.09 6.54
C GLU A 33 -18.41 -7.17 7.43
N TYR A 34 -17.65 -6.30 6.79
CA TYR A 34 -16.89 -5.25 7.45
C TYR A 34 -16.77 -4.03 6.52
N PRO A 35 -16.47 -2.83 7.04
CA PRO A 35 -16.37 -1.63 6.21
C PRO A 35 -15.24 -1.72 5.19
N ALA A 36 -15.50 -1.31 3.95
CA ALA A 36 -14.53 -1.37 2.84
C ALA A 36 -13.57 -0.16 2.77
N ASP A 37 -13.37 0.53 3.89
CA ASP A 37 -12.62 1.81 3.99
C ASP A 37 -11.09 1.61 4.06
N PHE A 38 -10.59 0.38 3.98
CA PHE A 38 -9.16 0.07 3.97
C PHE A 38 -8.72 -0.68 2.72
N ARG A 39 -7.45 -0.50 2.34
CA ARG A 39 -6.81 -1.22 1.23
C ARG A 39 -5.66 -2.06 1.75
N ALA A 40 -5.80 -3.38 1.58
CA ALA A 40 -4.81 -4.35 2.00
C ALA A 40 -3.61 -4.39 1.04
N VAL A 41 -2.41 -4.28 1.61
CA VAL A 41 -1.12 -4.46 0.96
C VAL A 41 -0.49 -5.70 1.59
N ARG A 42 -0.27 -6.71 0.76
CA ARG A 42 0.37 -7.95 1.20
C ARG A 42 1.86 -7.74 1.36
N ILE A 43 2.39 -8.14 2.52
CA ILE A 43 3.82 -8.17 2.82
C ILE A 43 4.23 -9.58 3.24
N PRO A 44 5.47 -10.04 2.97
CA PRO A 44 5.89 -11.38 3.36
C PRO A 44 5.85 -11.57 4.88
N CYS A 45 6.28 -10.57 5.65
CA CYS A 45 6.25 -10.58 7.11
C CYS A 45 6.12 -9.16 7.66
N THR A 46 5.51 -8.99 8.83
CA THR A 46 5.59 -7.71 9.56
C THR A 46 7.03 -7.33 9.91
N GLY A 47 7.96 -8.29 10.00
CA GLY A 47 9.38 -8.02 10.24
C GLY A 47 10.07 -7.22 9.13
N SER A 48 9.58 -7.29 7.88
CA SER A 48 10.06 -6.47 6.76
C SER A 48 9.45 -5.08 6.74
N MET A 49 8.53 -4.78 7.66
CA MET A 49 7.88 -3.48 7.73
C MET A 49 8.85 -2.43 8.25
N SER A 50 9.24 -1.52 7.36
CA SER A 50 10.00 -0.33 7.73
C SER A 50 9.05 0.79 8.20
N PRO A 51 9.39 1.53 9.26
CA PRO A 51 8.68 2.76 9.66
C PRO A 51 8.49 3.76 8.51
N LYS A 52 9.40 3.75 7.52
CA LYS A 52 9.34 4.60 6.32
C LYS A 52 8.06 4.41 5.52
N TYR A 53 7.52 3.19 5.46
CA TYR A 53 6.28 2.92 4.71
C TYR A 53 5.06 3.55 5.39
N ILE A 54 5.01 3.52 6.73
CA ILE A 54 3.92 4.17 7.50
C ILE A 54 3.99 5.68 7.33
N LEU A 55 5.19 6.25 7.47
CA LEU A 55 5.41 7.68 7.23
C LEU A 55 5.05 8.07 5.79
N HIS A 56 5.41 7.24 4.81
CA HIS A 56 5.03 7.49 3.42
C HIS A 56 3.51 7.48 3.23
N ALA A 57 2.82 6.48 3.77
CA ALA A 57 1.36 6.40 3.68
C ALA A 57 0.68 7.64 4.27
N LEU A 58 1.06 8.04 5.49
CA LEU A 58 0.54 9.27 6.12
C LEU A 58 0.85 10.51 5.28
N ARG A 59 2.06 10.61 4.72
CA ARG A 59 2.45 11.74 3.86
C ARG A 59 1.67 11.80 2.53
N GLN A 60 1.21 10.67 2.01
CA GLN A 60 0.38 10.61 0.81
C GLN A 60 -1.10 10.93 1.10
N GLY A 61 -1.46 11.24 2.34
CA GLY A 61 -2.83 11.54 2.74
C GLY A 61 -3.64 10.31 3.14
N ALA A 62 -3.00 9.24 3.63
CA ALA A 62 -3.72 8.21 4.36
C ALA A 62 -4.22 8.78 5.70
N ASP A 63 -5.49 8.50 6.01
CA ASP A 63 -6.13 8.93 7.25
C ASP A 63 -5.75 8.01 8.42
N GLY A 64 -5.41 6.76 8.11
CA GLY A 64 -4.90 5.78 9.04
C GLY A 64 -4.05 4.71 8.37
N VAL A 65 -3.25 4.02 9.19
CA VAL A 65 -2.42 2.90 8.79
C VAL A 65 -2.68 1.76 9.75
N TRP A 66 -3.00 0.60 9.20
CA TRP A 66 -3.19 -0.63 9.96
C TRP A 66 -2.08 -1.62 9.61
N VAL A 67 -1.38 -2.16 10.60
CA VAL A 67 -0.39 -3.22 10.40
C VAL A 67 -0.83 -4.44 11.19
N SER A 68 -0.92 -5.60 10.53
CA SER A 68 -1.33 -6.84 11.17
C SER A 68 -0.35 -7.97 10.88
N GLY A 69 0.00 -8.72 11.92
CA GLY A 69 0.93 -9.86 11.85
C GLY A 69 0.46 -11.11 12.58
N CYS A 70 1.29 -12.14 12.51
CA CYS A 70 1.13 -13.37 13.29
C CYS A 70 1.29 -13.10 14.79
N HIS A 71 0.67 -13.93 15.63
CA HIS A 71 0.84 -13.87 17.08
C HIS A 71 2.30 -13.99 17.51
N PRO A 72 2.69 -13.33 18.62
CA PRO A 72 3.99 -13.53 19.23
C PRO A 72 4.24 -15.03 19.49
N GLY A 73 5.31 -15.59 18.93
CA GLY A 73 5.61 -17.03 18.99
C GLY A 73 5.27 -17.80 17.72
N ASP A 74 4.26 -17.37 16.96
CA ASP A 74 3.75 -18.07 15.77
C ASP A 74 4.24 -17.45 14.45
N CYS A 75 5.33 -16.68 14.51
CA CYS A 75 5.86 -16.06 13.29
C CYS A 75 6.46 -17.13 12.38
N HIS A 76 6.03 -17.15 11.12
CA HIS A 76 6.64 -18.01 10.10
C HIS A 76 8.16 -17.82 9.97
N TYR A 77 8.65 -16.59 10.24
CA TYR A 77 10.07 -16.25 10.24
C TYR A 77 10.65 -16.13 11.66
N ALA A 78 10.14 -16.94 12.60
CA ALA A 78 10.52 -17.04 14.02
C ALA A 78 10.29 -15.77 14.87
N THR A 79 11.05 -14.70 14.62
CA THR A 79 11.06 -13.50 15.48
C THR A 79 10.72 -12.20 14.74
N GLY A 80 10.42 -12.27 13.44
CA GLY A 80 10.17 -11.09 12.61
C GLY A 80 9.09 -10.15 13.17
N ASN A 81 8.00 -10.72 13.69
CA ASN A 81 6.93 -9.95 14.32
C ASN A 81 7.37 -9.23 15.61
N LEU A 82 8.25 -9.83 16.42
CA LEU A 82 8.77 -9.21 17.64
C LEU A 82 9.64 -7.99 17.33
N HIS A 83 10.44 -8.06 16.27
CA HIS A 83 11.20 -6.90 15.78
C HIS A 83 10.26 -5.79 15.30
N ALA A 84 9.18 -6.15 14.58
CA ALA A 84 8.17 -5.20 14.14
C ALA A 84 7.50 -4.51 15.34
N ARG A 85 7.09 -5.26 16.36
CA ARG A 85 6.47 -4.72 17.59
C ARG A 85 7.31 -3.61 18.20
N ARG A 86 8.60 -3.85 18.41
CA ARG A 86 9.52 -2.86 19.00
C ARG A 86 9.63 -1.60 18.15
N ARG A 87 9.78 -1.76 16.82
CA ARG A 87 9.92 -0.62 15.89
C ARG A 87 8.65 0.21 15.78
N LEU A 88 7.50 -0.47 15.69
CA LEU A 88 6.21 0.18 15.52
C LEU A 88 5.75 0.88 16.80
N GLU A 89 6.05 0.32 17.96
CA GLU A 89 5.76 0.98 19.24
C GLU A 89 6.56 2.29 19.39
N LEU A 90 7.87 2.24 19.09
CA LEU A 90 8.71 3.44 19.09
C LEU A 90 8.22 4.49 18.09
N LEU A 91 7.84 4.06 16.88
CA LEU A 91 7.27 4.95 15.88
C LEU A 91 5.96 5.56 16.35
N LYS A 92 5.06 4.79 16.95
CA LYS A 92 3.78 5.28 17.47
C LYS A 92 3.98 6.37 18.52
N ASN A 93 4.87 6.12 19.49
CA ASN A 93 5.19 7.10 20.55
C ASN A 93 5.85 8.36 19.98
N MET A 94 6.76 8.21 19.01
CA MET A 94 7.36 9.34 18.31
C MET A 94 6.31 10.16 17.55
N LEU A 95 5.36 9.50 16.89
CA LEU A 95 4.31 10.15 16.13
C LEU A 95 3.32 10.89 17.02
N ALA A 96 2.98 10.33 18.18
CA ALA A 96 2.22 11.00 19.21
C ALA A 96 2.93 12.27 19.70
N TYR A 97 4.24 12.18 19.96
CA TYR A 97 5.05 13.31 20.42
C TYR A 97 5.08 14.48 19.42
N ILE A 98 5.12 14.20 18.11
CA ILE A 98 5.08 15.25 17.07
C ILE A 98 3.66 15.73 16.74
N GLY A 99 2.64 15.25 17.46
CA GLY A 99 1.26 15.70 17.33
C GLY A 99 0.41 14.94 16.30
N ILE A 100 0.77 13.71 15.93
CA ILE A 100 -0.14 12.81 15.20
C ILE A 100 -0.93 11.99 16.20
N GLU A 101 -2.24 11.89 16.00
CA GLU A 101 -3.10 11.13 16.88
C GLU A 101 -2.75 9.64 16.85
N GLU A 102 -2.61 9.04 18.03
CA GLU A 102 -2.27 7.62 18.17
C GLU A 102 -3.26 6.67 17.48
N GLY A 103 -4.53 7.05 17.44
CA GLY A 103 -5.59 6.29 16.78
C GLY A 103 -5.54 6.33 15.24
N ARG A 104 -4.48 6.90 14.64
CA ARG A 104 -4.21 6.75 13.20
C ARG A 104 -3.35 5.54 12.88
N ILE A 105 -2.64 4.97 13.86
CA ILE A 105 -1.78 3.81 13.65
C ILE A 105 -2.27 2.66 14.50
N HIS A 106 -2.71 1.61 13.82
CA HIS A 106 -3.21 0.40 14.45
C HIS A 106 -2.25 -0.74 14.23
N PHE A 107 -2.00 -1.49 15.30
CA PHE A 107 -1.20 -2.69 15.26
C PHE A 107 -1.95 -3.85 15.89
N SER A 108 -2.08 -4.96 15.17
CA SER A 108 -2.86 -6.12 15.62
C SER A 108 -2.16 -7.45 15.35
N TRP A 109 -2.53 -8.46 16.14
CA TRP A 109 -2.10 -9.84 15.98
C TRP A 109 -3.29 -10.71 15.60
N ILE A 110 -3.24 -11.28 14.40
CA ILE A 110 -4.33 -12.06 13.82
C ILE A 110 -3.73 -13.28 13.13
N SER A 111 -4.08 -14.46 13.63
CA SER A 111 -3.81 -15.77 13.04
C SER A 111 -4.67 -15.99 11.79
N SER A 112 -4.22 -16.86 10.88
CA SER A 112 -4.97 -17.22 9.66
C SER A 112 -6.36 -17.79 9.94
N ALA A 113 -6.57 -18.43 11.09
CA ALA A 113 -7.86 -19.00 11.48
C ALA A 113 -8.81 -18.02 12.21
N GLU A 114 -8.37 -16.78 12.49
CA GLU A 114 -9.12 -15.82 13.31
C GLU A 114 -9.95 -14.82 12.46
N ALA A 115 -10.86 -15.32 11.60
CA ALA A 115 -11.67 -14.46 10.72
C ALA A 115 -12.60 -13.49 11.47
N GLN A 116 -13.25 -13.95 12.54
CA GLN A 116 -14.12 -13.10 13.36
C GLN A 116 -13.35 -11.95 14.02
N LYS A 117 -12.14 -12.24 14.50
CA LYS A 117 -11.25 -11.24 15.07
C LYS A 117 -10.79 -10.23 14.03
N PHE A 118 -10.52 -10.69 12.79
CA PHE A 118 -10.23 -9.80 11.67
C PHE A 118 -11.38 -8.85 11.39
N GLN A 119 -12.61 -9.34 11.32
CA GLN A 119 -13.81 -8.53 11.12
C GLN A 119 -13.96 -7.47 12.23
N GLN A 120 -13.88 -7.88 13.49
CA GLN A 120 -13.97 -6.99 14.64
C GLN A 120 -12.88 -5.91 14.63
N MET A 121 -11.65 -6.30 14.31
CA MET A 121 -10.53 -5.36 14.20
C MET A 121 -10.73 -4.39 13.04
N ALA A 122 -11.19 -4.86 11.88
CA ALA A 122 -11.48 -4.00 10.73
C ALA A 122 -12.53 -2.93 11.07
N ILE A 123 -13.61 -3.31 11.75
CA ILE A 123 -14.65 -2.37 12.23
C ILE A 123 -14.03 -1.36 13.19
N SER A 124 -13.32 -1.83 14.23
CA SER A 124 -12.72 -0.98 15.26
C SER A 124 -11.72 0.02 14.69
N VAL A 125 -10.87 -0.41 13.75
CA VAL A 125 -9.89 0.45 13.07
C VAL A 125 -10.59 1.54 12.26
N VAL A 126 -11.59 1.17 11.47
CA VAL A 126 -12.33 2.11 10.63
C VAL A 126 -13.07 3.14 11.48
N GLU A 127 -13.73 2.70 12.55
CA GLU A 127 -14.44 3.59 13.48
C GLU A 127 -13.49 4.54 14.20
N SER A 128 -12.33 4.03 14.67
CA SER A 128 -11.30 4.84 15.32
C SER A 128 -10.79 5.94 14.39
N VAL A 129 -10.46 5.62 13.14
CA VAL A 129 -9.97 6.60 12.17
C VAL A 129 -11.08 7.57 11.74
N ARG A 130 -12.32 7.09 11.60
CA ARG A 130 -13.48 7.92 11.26
C ARG A 130 -13.75 8.96 12.35
N ALA A 131 -13.63 8.59 13.63
CA ALA A 131 -13.79 9.50 14.77
C ALA A 131 -12.73 10.61 14.80
N LEU A 132 -11.51 10.34 14.31
CA LEU A 132 -10.43 11.32 14.21
C LEU A 132 -10.56 12.27 13.01
N GLY A 133 -11.39 11.93 12.03
CA GLY A 133 -11.56 12.73 10.82
C GLY A 133 -10.34 12.73 9.88
N PRO A 134 -10.40 13.53 8.81
CA PRO A 134 -9.39 13.55 7.76
C PRO A 134 -8.01 13.95 8.30
N ASN A 135 -6.97 13.26 7.83
CA ASN A 135 -5.60 13.61 8.17
C ASN A 135 -5.15 14.84 7.40
N THR A 136 -4.97 15.96 8.11
CA THR A 136 -4.42 17.21 7.57
C THR A 136 -2.94 17.40 7.92
N ARG A 137 -2.38 16.54 8.76
CA ARG A 137 -1.01 16.64 9.27
C ARG A 137 -0.07 15.71 8.49
N LEU A 138 1.18 16.14 8.28
CA LEU A 138 2.20 15.47 7.46
C LEU A 138 1.85 15.24 5.97
N VAL A 139 0.65 15.58 5.50
CA VAL A 139 0.28 15.41 4.09
C VAL A 139 1.13 16.35 3.23
N LYS A 140 1.89 15.78 2.30
CA LYS A 140 2.64 16.59 1.34
C LYS A 140 1.64 17.10 0.31
N SER A 141 1.27 18.37 0.37
CA SER A 141 0.54 19.04 -0.71
C SER A 141 1.45 19.22 -1.93
N ILE A 142 1.81 18.14 -2.64
CA ILE A 142 2.27 18.24 -4.04
C ILE A 142 1.06 18.38 -4.99
N ARG A 143 -0.01 19.04 -4.54
CA ARG A 143 -1.08 19.49 -5.42
C ARG A 143 -0.83 20.96 -5.66
N ASN A 144 0.16 21.24 -6.52
CA ASN A 144 0.25 22.43 -7.38
C ASN A 144 1.50 22.47 -8.26
N ASN A 145 2.52 21.63 -8.03
CA ASN A 145 3.57 21.45 -9.03
C ASN A 145 3.44 20.05 -9.62
N ALA A 146 2.98 20.01 -10.87
CA ALA A 146 3.29 18.91 -11.76
C ALA A 146 4.77 18.57 -11.60
N ILE A 147 5.08 17.30 -11.33
CA ILE A 147 6.45 16.82 -11.47
C ILE A 147 6.80 17.10 -12.93
N PRO A 148 7.78 17.96 -13.25
CA PRO A 148 8.18 18.14 -14.65
C PRO A 148 8.59 16.77 -15.17
N PRO A 149 8.24 16.42 -16.43
CA PRO A 149 8.64 15.15 -17.00
C PRO A 149 10.15 14.98 -16.80
N ILE A 150 10.54 13.82 -16.27
CA ILE A 150 11.96 13.49 -16.10
C ILE A 150 12.61 13.70 -17.47
N PRO A 151 13.61 14.58 -17.61
CA PRO A 151 14.27 14.76 -18.91
C PRO A 151 14.82 13.39 -19.35
N PRO A 152 14.72 13.05 -20.64
CA PRO A 152 15.29 11.80 -21.13
C PRO A 152 16.75 11.72 -20.68
N PHE A 153 17.16 10.58 -20.14
CA PHE A 153 18.57 10.34 -19.85
C PHE A 153 19.33 10.47 -21.17
N THR A 154 20.04 11.56 -21.34
CA THR A 154 20.99 11.71 -22.43
C THR A 154 22.23 10.94 -22.02
N ASN A 155 22.61 9.98 -22.85
CA ASN A 155 23.96 9.43 -22.74
C ASN A 155 24.97 10.55 -23.06
N GLY A 156 26.24 10.39 -22.67
CA GLY A 156 27.30 11.38 -22.87
C GLY A 156 27.55 11.82 -24.34
N ASN A 157 26.77 11.31 -25.28
CA ASN A 157 26.77 11.66 -26.71
C ASN A 157 25.53 12.49 -27.13
N GLY A 158 24.67 12.90 -26.20
CA GLY A 158 23.53 13.80 -26.50
C GLY A 158 22.32 13.13 -27.18
N TYR A 159 22.26 11.80 -27.23
CA TYR A 159 21.11 11.05 -27.75
C TYR A 159 20.25 10.51 -26.60
N ALA A 160 18.92 10.62 -26.73
CA ALA A 160 17.96 10.08 -25.78
C ALA A 160 18.05 8.55 -25.75
N ASP A 161 18.46 7.98 -24.61
CA ASP A 161 18.50 6.54 -24.41
C ASP A 161 17.08 6.02 -24.12
N ASN A 162 16.36 5.64 -25.17
CA ASN A 162 15.05 5.00 -25.06
C ASN A 162 15.25 3.55 -24.59
N GLY A 163 15.57 3.37 -23.31
CA GLY A 163 15.83 2.09 -22.66
C GLY A 163 14.63 1.13 -22.55
N TYR A 164 13.74 1.07 -23.54
CA TYR A 164 12.66 0.08 -23.65
C TYR A 164 12.22 -0.09 -25.13
N THR A 165 12.85 -1.01 -25.86
CA THR A 165 12.18 -1.71 -26.97
C THR A 165 12.05 -3.18 -26.61
N ARG A 166 11.06 -3.49 -25.78
CA ARG A 166 10.38 -4.79 -25.79
C ARG A 166 8.92 -4.55 -26.17
N GLY A 167 8.61 -4.84 -27.43
CA GLY A 167 7.27 -5.04 -28.00
C GLY A 167 7.51 -5.69 -29.37
N GLY A 168 7.01 -6.87 -29.70
CA GLY A 168 5.64 -7.32 -29.51
C GLY A 168 4.86 -7.02 -30.79
N ALA A 169 4.94 -7.96 -31.73
CA ALA A 169 4.00 -8.32 -32.81
C ALA A 169 2.99 -7.29 -33.40
N GLN A 170 2.93 -7.34 -34.76
CA GLN A 170 1.77 -7.06 -35.65
C GLN A 170 1.40 -5.56 -35.81
N THR A 171 1.09 -4.98 -36.98
CA THR A 171 0.54 -5.44 -38.26
C THR A 171 0.68 -4.33 -39.33
N THR A 172 0.69 -4.76 -40.60
CA THR A 172 0.10 -4.14 -41.81
C THR A 172 0.71 -2.90 -42.49
N SER A 173 0.89 -3.11 -43.81
CA SER A 173 0.67 -2.21 -44.95
C SER A 173 1.66 -1.08 -45.23
N GLY A 174 2.37 -1.21 -46.35
CA GLY A 174 3.12 -0.13 -46.99
C GLY A 174 3.86 -0.59 -48.24
N ASN A 175 3.14 -0.62 -49.37
CA ASN A 175 3.65 -0.80 -50.73
C ASN A 175 4.82 0.16 -51.06
N ALA A 176 5.90 -0.35 -51.66
CA ALA A 176 6.72 0.40 -52.62
C ALA A 176 7.51 -0.55 -53.53
N ALA A 177 7.42 -0.28 -54.82
CA ALA A 177 7.86 -1.07 -55.96
C ALA A 177 9.40 -1.15 -56.16
N GLY A 178 9.84 -2.15 -56.94
CA GLY A 178 10.96 -1.97 -57.90
C GLY A 178 11.88 -3.16 -58.18
N GLY A 179 11.75 -3.76 -59.38
CA GLY A 179 12.82 -4.46 -60.15
C GLY A 179 13.17 -5.91 -59.73
N ARG A 180 12.85 -6.97 -60.51
CA ARG A 180 13.47 -7.52 -61.75
C ARG A 180 14.77 -8.32 -61.55
N GLU A 181 14.86 -9.42 -62.32
CA GLU A 181 15.96 -10.38 -62.56
C GLU A 181 16.01 -11.56 -61.57
N GLU A 182 15.50 -12.77 -61.87
CA GLU A 182 15.91 -13.74 -62.92
C GLU A 182 17.42 -13.99 -62.93
N GLN A 183 17.87 -15.09 -62.28
CA GLN A 183 18.81 -16.09 -62.81
C GLN A 183 19.35 -17.04 -61.72
N SER A 184 19.32 -18.33 -62.09
CA SER A 184 20.00 -19.52 -61.51
C SER A 184 19.23 -20.35 -60.48
#